data_AF-A0A836C6L4-F1
#
_entry.id   AF-A0A836C6L4-F1
#
_cell.length_a   1.000
_cell.length_b   1.000
_cell.length_c   1.000
_cell.angle_alpha   90.00
_cell.angle_beta   90.00
_cell.angle_gamma   90.00
#
_symmetry.space_group_name_H-M   'P 1'
#
loop_
_entity.id
_entity.type
_entity.pdbx_description
1 polymer ?
#
loop_
_entity_poly.entity_id
_entity_poly.type
_entity_poly.pdbx_seq_one_letter_code
_entity_poly.pdbx_strand_id
1 'polypeptide(L)'
;MLKELSLVRNRKPIMYVITTRSCADCRAFMESWGQLPRVTLSSLTAQFLAVLVLDDYLLDMNPALSPPNVDYLPRVFFADPDGTLRLEFTNEGGDRTVPFYYPKAQDVVESMRRFLAQHWEAVGTDVFRADLEEDIL
;
A
#
# COMPACT_ATOMS: atom_id res chain seq x y z
N MET A 1 13.69 15.59 15.45
CA MET A 1 12.51 15.29 16.28
C MET A 1 11.43 14.82 15.33
N LEU A 2 11.37 13.50 15.05
CA LEU A 2 10.32 12.93 14.22
C LEU A 2 9.01 13.08 14.98
N LYS A 3 8.04 13.80 14.40
CA LYS A 3 6.68 13.86 14.93
C LYS A 3 6.09 12.46 14.79
N GLU A 4 5.88 11.78 15.91
CA GLU A 4 5.02 10.61 15.94
C GLU A 4 3.65 11.02 15.41
N LEU A 5 3.24 10.41 14.28
CA LEU A 5 1.87 10.52 13.81
C LEU A 5 0.97 9.83 14.84
N SER A 6 0.22 10.60 15.63
CA SER A 6 -0.79 10.06 16.53
C SER A 6 -2.01 9.61 15.72
N LEU A 7 -2.09 8.31 15.44
CA LEU A 7 -3.17 7.66 14.68
C LEU A 7 -4.32 7.16 15.56
N VAL A 8 -4.41 7.59 16.83
CA VAL A 8 -5.31 7.04 17.86
C VAL A 8 -6.81 7.07 17.48
N ARG A 9 -7.22 7.87 16.49
CA ARG A 9 -8.59 7.87 15.93
C ARG A 9 -8.69 7.38 14.48
N ASN A 10 -7.57 7.10 13.82
CA ASN A 10 -7.57 6.64 12.44
C ASN A 10 -7.71 5.12 12.42
N ARG A 11 -8.81 4.63 11.84
CA ARG A 11 -9.02 3.20 11.58
C ARG A 11 -8.60 2.78 10.18
N LYS A 12 -8.11 3.73 9.37
CA LYS A 12 -7.65 3.43 8.02
C LYS A 12 -6.34 2.65 8.11
N PRO A 13 -6.23 1.55 7.37
CA PRO A 13 -4.94 0.89 7.20
C PRO A 13 -3.97 1.81 6.46
N ILE A 14 -2.69 1.50 6.55
CA ILE A 14 -1.61 2.27 5.96
C ILE A 14 -1.10 1.55 4.72
N MET A 15 -0.91 2.30 3.64
CA MET A 15 -0.26 1.79 2.42
C MET A 15 1.04 2.56 2.21
N TYR A 16 2.16 1.88 2.34
CA TYR A 16 3.48 2.43 2.07
C TYR A 16 3.88 2.15 0.63
N VAL A 17 4.25 3.19 -0.11
CA VAL A 17 4.83 3.09 -1.45
C VAL A 17 6.29 3.53 -1.36
N ILE A 18 7.21 2.60 -1.51
CA ILE A 18 8.66 2.86 -1.42
C ILE A 18 9.23 2.90 -2.83
N THR A 19 9.87 4.02 -3.18
CA THR A 19 10.31 4.29 -4.55
C THR A 19 11.51 5.25 -4.57
N THR A 20 12.11 5.47 -5.74
CA THR A 20 13.13 6.51 -5.94
C THR A 20 12.95 7.22 -7.26
N ARG A 21 13.51 8.43 -7.36
CA ARG A 21 13.46 9.24 -8.59
C ARG A 21 14.42 8.73 -9.67
N SER A 22 15.51 8.08 -9.27
CA SER A 22 16.59 7.62 -10.14
C SER A 22 16.35 6.23 -10.74
N CYS A 23 15.36 5.49 -10.29
CA CYS A 23 15.03 4.13 -10.73
C CYS A 23 14.06 4.12 -11.93
N ALA A 24 14.37 3.33 -12.98
CA ALA A 24 13.56 3.28 -14.20
C ALA A 24 12.19 2.63 -13.94
N ASP A 25 12.18 1.46 -13.30
CA ASP A 25 10.96 0.74 -12.91
C ASP A 25 10.07 1.59 -12.00
N CYS A 26 10.69 2.36 -11.11
CA CYS A 26 10.03 3.28 -10.20
C CYS A 26 9.30 4.41 -10.95
N ARG A 27 9.91 4.97 -12.00
CA ARG A 27 9.25 5.97 -12.85
C ARG A 27 8.09 5.35 -13.63
N ALA A 28 8.31 4.19 -14.27
CA ALA A 28 7.27 3.48 -15.01
C ALA A 28 6.07 3.12 -14.11
N PHE A 29 6.36 2.64 -12.89
CA PHE A 29 5.37 2.37 -11.87
C PHE A 29 4.59 3.64 -11.50
N MET A 30 5.27 4.75 -11.20
CA MET A 30 4.60 6.02 -10.86
C MET A 30 3.75 6.55 -12.01
N GLU A 31 4.21 6.43 -13.26
CA GLU A 31 3.44 6.81 -14.46
C GLU A 31 2.20 5.93 -14.67
N SER A 32 2.29 4.64 -14.34
CA SER A 32 1.18 3.69 -14.52
C SER A 32 -0.06 4.04 -13.69
N TRP A 33 0.08 4.81 -12.59
CA TRP A 33 -1.08 5.31 -11.82
C TRP A 33 -1.99 6.22 -12.64
N GLY A 34 -1.44 6.94 -13.63
CA GLY A 34 -2.21 7.79 -14.53
C GLY A 34 -3.08 7.01 -15.53
N GLN A 35 -2.87 5.70 -15.66
CA GLN A 35 -3.63 4.82 -16.56
C GLN A 35 -4.89 4.25 -15.87
N LEU A 36 -5.01 4.40 -14.55
CA LEU A 36 -6.14 3.89 -13.79
C LEU A 36 -7.37 4.81 -13.91
N PRO A 37 -8.59 4.25 -13.89
CA PRO A 37 -9.80 5.06 -13.79
C PRO A 37 -9.77 5.94 -12.55
N ARG A 38 -10.01 7.25 -12.73
CA ARG A 38 -9.95 8.25 -11.65
C ARG A 38 -10.86 7.90 -10.46
N VAL A 39 -12.05 7.36 -10.73
CA VAL A 39 -13.03 6.99 -9.71
C VAL A 39 -12.48 5.88 -8.83
N THR A 40 -12.00 4.79 -9.43
CA THR A 40 -11.38 3.66 -8.73
C THR A 40 -10.19 4.11 -7.88
N LEU A 41 -9.30 4.93 -8.44
CA LEU A 41 -8.15 5.42 -7.71
C LEU A 41 -8.57 6.29 -6.51
N SER A 42 -9.52 7.20 -6.71
CA SER A 42 -10.02 8.08 -5.65
C SER A 42 -10.70 7.30 -4.53
N SER A 43 -11.53 6.30 -4.86
CA SER A 43 -12.24 5.51 -3.85
C SER A 43 -11.27 4.67 -3.03
N LEU A 44 -10.43 3.87 -3.69
CA LEU A 44 -9.51 2.97 -3.00
C LEU A 44 -8.48 3.72 -2.17
N THR A 45 -7.85 4.77 -2.72
CA THR A 45 -6.84 5.52 -1.95
C THR A 45 -7.45 6.27 -0.77
N ALA A 46 -8.72 6.68 -0.85
CA ALA A 46 -9.41 7.31 0.28
C ALA A 46 -9.60 6.37 1.47
N GLN A 47 -9.53 5.05 1.28
CA GLN A 47 -9.64 4.07 2.36
C GLN A 47 -8.32 3.88 3.12
N PHE A 48 -7.19 4.32 2.57
CA PHE A 48 -5.87 4.18 3.19
C PHE A 48 -5.34 5.51 3.71
N LEU A 49 -4.45 5.44 4.70
CA LEU A 49 -3.41 6.43 4.86
C LEU A 49 -2.26 6.06 3.90
N ALA A 50 -2.21 6.70 2.73
CA ALA A 50 -1.16 6.45 1.74
C ALA A 50 0.11 7.25 2.07
N VAL A 51 1.24 6.55 2.21
CA VAL A 51 2.55 7.13 2.55
C VAL A 51 3.52 6.84 1.42
N LEU A 52 3.99 7.90 0.75
CA LEU A 52 5.09 7.82 -0.20
C LEU A 52 6.42 7.93 0.54
N VAL A 53 7.27 6.92 0.41
CA VAL A 53 8.59 6.84 1.00
C VAL A 53 9.62 6.88 -0.13
N LEU A 54 10.49 7.87 -0.10
CA LEU A 54 11.66 7.93 -0.97
C LEU A 54 12.85 7.25 -0.26
N ASP A 55 13.76 6.59 -0.99
CA ASP A 55 14.83 5.77 -0.36
C ASP A 55 15.72 6.55 0.62
N ASP A 56 15.92 7.85 0.37
CA ASP A 56 16.69 8.76 1.19
C ASP A 56 16.10 8.92 2.60
N TYR A 57 14.80 8.63 2.76
CA TYR A 57 14.12 8.62 4.06
C TYR A 57 13.92 7.22 4.63
N LEU A 58 14.21 6.14 3.89
CA LEU A 58 13.92 4.78 4.35
C LEU A 58 14.73 4.41 5.61
N LEU A 59 15.96 4.92 5.73
CA LEU A 59 16.82 4.72 6.90
C LEU A 59 16.27 5.36 8.18
N ASP A 60 15.45 6.40 8.05
CA ASP A 60 14.81 7.10 9.17
C ASP A 60 13.44 6.50 9.54
N MET A 61 12.98 5.50 8.78
CA MET A 61 11.70 4.83 9.00
C MET A 61 11.84 3.56 9.84
N ASN A 62 10.70 2.97 10.20
CA ASN A 62 10.64 1.69 10.90
C ASN A 62 11.47 0.63 10.14
N PRO A 63 12.47 -0.03 10.79
CA PRO A 63 13.27 -1.09 10.16
C PRO A 63 12.44 -2.21 9.52
N ALA A 64 11.21 -2.43 9.97
CA ALA A 64 10.27 -3.37 9.37
C ALA A 64 9.97 -3.05 7.88
N LEU A 65 10.04 -1.78 7.47
CA LEU A 65 9.87 -1.34 6.08
C LEU A 65 11.10 -1.62 5.19
N SER A 66 12.19 -2.13 5.78
CA SER A 66 13.37 -2.61 5.08
C SER A 66 13.72 -4.03 5.53
N PRO A 67 12.89 -5.04 5.20
CA PRO A 67 13.17 -6.43 5.58
C PRO A 67 14.50 -6.90 4.99
N PRO A 68 15.22 -7.81 5.67
CA PRO A 68 16.44 -8.41 5.13
C PRO A 68 16.20 -9.03 3.75
N ASN A 69 17.17 -8.85 2.83
CA ASN A 69 17.13 -9.35 1.45
C ASN A 69 16.02 -8.75 0.56
N VAL A 70 15.46 -7.61 0.95
CA VAL A 70 14.51 -6.84 0.13
C VAL A 70 15.16 -5.51 -0.27
N ASP A 71 15.92 -5.52 -1.37
CA ASP A 71 16.68 -4.38 -1.89
C ASP A 71 16.15 -3.83 -3.24
N TYR A 72 15.14 -4.48 -3.81
CA TYR A 72 14.50 -4.08 -5.08
C TYR A 72 13.46 -2.96 -4.91
N LEU A 73 13.21 -2.20 -5.96
CA LEU A 73 12.21 -1.12 -6.00
C LEU A 73 11.47 -1.13 -7.35
N PRO A 74 10.23 -0.61 -7.43
CA PRO A 74 9.42 -0.07 -6.32
C PRO A 74 8.83 -1.18 -5.44
N ARG A 75 8.39 -0.82 -4.24
CA ARG A 75 7.73 -1.74 -3.30
C ARG A 75 6.47 -1.14 -2.71
N VAL A 76 5.50 -2.00 -2.42
CA VAL A 76 4.31 -1.62 -1.66
C VAL A 76 4.14 -2.53 -0.45
N PHE A 77 3.91 -1.92 0.71
CA PHE A 77 3.56 -2.62 1.94
C PHE A 77 2.21 -2.14 2.45
N PHE A 78 1.44 -3.06 3.01
CA PHE A 78 0.22 -2.76 3.74
C PHE A 78 0.43 -2.97 5.23
N ALA A 79 -0.22 -2.13 6.04
CA ALA A 79 -0.16 -2.22 7.48
C ALA A 79 -1.50 -1.91 8.12
N ASP A 80 -1.70 -2.48 9.31
CA ASP A 80 -2.80 -2.13 10.18
C ASP A 80 -2.68 -0.66 10.65
N PRO A 81 -3.73 -0.03 11.20
CA PRO A 81 -3.72 1.37 11.59
C PRO A 81 -2.68 1.74 12.66
N ASP A 82 -2.17 0.76 13.40
CA ASP A 82 -1.09 0.92 14.38
C ASP A 82 0.32 0.86 13.77
N GLY A 83 0.42 0.62 12.45
CA GLY A 83 1.68 0.51 11.73
C GLY A 83 2.25 -0.90 11.66
N THR A 84 1.55 -1.92 12.17
CA THR A 84 1.96 -3.33 12.05
C THR A 84 1.89 -3.77 10.60
N LEU A 85 3.03 -4.14 10.01
CA LEU A 85 3.09 -4.61 8.62
C LEU A 85 2.43 -5.98 8.46
N ARG A 86 1.68 -6.13 7.35
CA ARG A 86 0.98 -7.35 6.96
C ARG A 86 1.67 -7.96 5.74
N LEU A 87 2.79 -8.62 5.99
CA LEU A 87 3.71 -9.15 4.97
C LEU A 87 3.14 -10.32 4.16
N GLU A 88 2.01 -10.88 4.57
CA GLU A 88 1.24 -11.85 3.80
C GLU A 88 0.55 -11.24 2.56
N PHE A 89 0.41 -9.91 2.50
CA PHE A 89 -0.12 -9.23 1.32
C PHE A 89 1.00 -8.91 0.33
N THR A 90 1.13 -9.80 -0.65
CA THR A 90 2.12 -9.73 -1.72
C THR A 90 1.46 -9.54 -3.08
N ASN A 91 2.26 -9.20 -4.09
CA ASN A 91 1.85 -9.21 -5.49
C ASN A 91 1.65 -10.65 -5.97
N GLU A 92 0.42 -11.16 -5.90
CA GLU A 92 0.10 -12.57 -6.24
C GLU A 92 0.35 -12.90 -7.73
N GLY A 93 0.23 -11.92 -8.62
CA GLY A 93 0.54 -12.06 -10.05
C GLY A 93 2.02 -11.86 -10.38
N GLY A 94 2.84 -11.51 -9.40
CA GLY A 94 4.26 -11.17 -9.55
C GLY A 94 5.22 -12.35 -9.33
N ASP A 95 6.50 -12.03 -9.39
CA ASP A 95 7.57 -12.98 -9.08
C ASP A 95 7.66 -13.22 -7.57
N ARG A 96 7.55 -14.49 -7.17
CA ARG A 96 7.56 -14.93 -5.76
C ARG A 96 8.89 -14.67 -5.04
N THR A 97 9.98 -14.46 -5.78
CA THR A 97 11.29 -14.10 -5.22
C THR A 97 11.35 -12.62 -4.80
N VAL A 98 10.48 -11.78 -5.35
CA VAL A 98 10.34 -10.36 -5.06
C VAL A 98 8.88 -9.99 -4.72
N PRO A 99 8.33 -10.58 -3.64
CA PRO A 99 6.88 -10.58 -3.37
C PRO A 99 6.24 -9.19 -3.21
N PHE A 100 7.02 -8.16 -2.88
CA PHE A 100 6.53 -6.80 -2.69
C PHE A 100 6.79 -5.90 -3.89
N TYR A 101 7.31 -6.44 -4.99
CA TYR A 101 7.57 -5.70 -6.22
C TYR A 101 6.29 -5.58 -7.03
N TYR A 102 5.95 -4.35 -7.40
CA TYR A 102 4.79 -4.03 -8.22
C TYR A 102 5.24 -3.30 -9.49
N PRO A 103 5.18 -3.93 -10.67
CA PRO A 103 5.62 -3.31 -11.92
C PRO A 103 4.64 -2.22 -12.40
N LYS A 104 3.38 -2.29 -11.99
CA LYS A 104 2.31 -1.35 -12.37
C LYS A 104 1.28 -1.16 -11.26
N ALA A 105 0.61 -0.02 -11.27
CA ALA A 105 -0.39 0.37 -10.28
C ALA A 105 -1.63 -0.55 -10.26
N GLN A 106 -1.97 -1.18 -11.39
CA GLN A 106 -3.09 -2.13 -11.46
C GLN A 106 -2.90 -3.32 -10.49
N ASP A 107 -1.68 -3.81 -10.35
CA ASP A 107 -1.37 -4.93 -9.45
C ASP A 107 -1.49 -4.49 -7.98
N VAL A 108 -1.19 -3.22 -7.70
CA VAL A 108 -1.41 -2.61 -6.38
C VAL A 108 -2.90 -2.53 -6.07
N VAL A 109 -3.74 -2.12 -7.04
CA VAL A 109 -5.20 -2.06 -6.88
C VAL A 109 -5.79 -3.41 -6.50
N GLU A 110 -5.33 -4.50 -7.10
CA GLU A 110 -5.76 -5.86 -6.74
C GLU A 110 -5.39 -6.21 -5.30
N SER A 111 -4.19 -5.82 -4.87
CA SER A 111 -3.73 -6.01 -3.49
C SER A 111 -4.49 -5.12 -2.50
N MET A 112 -4.81 -3.87 -2.87
CA MET A 112 -5.63 -2.96 -2.08
C MET A 112 -7.01 -3.56 -1.81
N ARG A 113 -7.67 -4.09 -2.84
CA ARG A 113 -9.00 -4.73 -2.70
C ARG A 113 -8.96 -5.92 -1.75
N ARG A 114 -7.99 -6.83 -1.93
CA ARG A 114 -7.79 -7.98 -1.03
C ARG A 114 -7.52 -7.55 0.40
N PHE A 115 -6.66 -6.55 0.59
CA PHE A 115 -6.34 -6.04 1.91
C PHE A 115 -7.56 -5.45 2.61
N LEU A 116 -8.30 -4.57 1.92
CA LEU A 116 -9.49 -3.92 2.48
C LEU A 116 -10.58 -4.91 2.85
N ALA A 117 -10.81 -5.93 2.01
CA ALA A 117 -11.78 -6.99 2.31
C ALA A 117 -11.46 -7.66 3.67
N GLN A 118 -10.21 -8.08 3.89
CA GLN A 118 -9.80 -8.72 5.14
C GLN A 118 -9.77 -7.74 6.32
N HIS A 119 -9.31 -6.51 6.10
CA HIS A 119 -9.24 -5.47 7.15
C HIS A 119 -10.62 -5.13 7.69
N TRP A 120 -11.61 -4.88 6.81
CA TRP A 120 -12.95 -4.51 7.25
C TRP A 120 -13.77 -5.68 7.80
N GLU A 121 -13.53 -6.91 7.34
CA GLU A 121 -14.04 -8.11 8.00
C GLU A 121 -13.54 -8.22 9.45
N ALA A 122 -12.25 -7.97 9.69
CA ALA A 122 -11.65 -8.06 11.02
C ALA A 122 -12.11 -6.96 11.98
N VAL A 123 -12.42 -5.76 11.48
CA VAL A 123 -12.85 -4.60 12.28
C VAL A 123 -14.35 -4.62 12.64
N GLY A 124 -15.15 -5.49 12.00
CA GLY A 124 -16.60 -5.58 12.18
C GLY A 124 -17.35 -4.62 11.26
N THR A 125 -18.18 -5.16 10.36
CA THR A 125 -18.76 -4.50 9.17
C THR A 125 -19.98 -3.59 9.42
N ASP A 126 -20.06 -2.88 10.54
CA ASP A 126 -21.12 -1.87 10.73
C ASP A 126 -20.83 -0.56 9.97
N VAL A 127 -19.68 -0.46 9.31
CA VAL A 127 -19.15 0.79 8.75
C VAL A 127 -18.89 0.58 7.25
N PHE A 128 -19.86 1.00 6.42
CA PHE A 128 -19.82 1.14 4.95
C PHE A 128 -19.91 -0.13 4.08
N ARG A 129 -20.92 -0.98 4.34
CA ARG A 129 -21.29 -2.06 3.42
C ARG A 129 -21.68 -1.54 2.02
N ALA A 130 -22.31 -0.36 1.94
CA ALA A 130 -22.76 0.23 0.67
C ALA A 130 -21.62 0.71 -0.24
N ASP A 131 -20.53 1.23 0.33
CA ASP A 131 -19.41 1.76 -0.47
C ASP A 131 -18.45 0.64 -0.93
N LEU A 132 -18.42 -0.49 -0.21
CA LEU A 132 -17.61 -1.67 -0.56
C LEU A 132 -18.25 -2.52 -1.68
N GLU A 133 -19.59 -2.57 -1.76
CA GLU A 133 -20.31 -3.40 -2.74
C GLU A 133 -20.19 -2.86 -4.18
N GLU A 134 -19.99 -1.55 -4.38
CA GLU A 134 -19.81 -0.95 -5.72
C GLU A 134 -18.37 -1.05 -6.27
N ASP A 135 -17.35 -1.26 -5.43
CA ASP A 135 -15.94 -1.22 -5.84
C ASP A 135 -15.25 -2.61 -5.93
N ILE A 136 -15.91 -3.64 -5.39
CA ILE A 136 -15.44 -5.04 -5.36
C ILE A 136 -16.08 -5.88 -6.49
N LEU A 137 -17.21 -5.44 -7.07
CA LEU A 137 -17.89 -6.12 -8.18
C LEU A 137 -17.57 -5.53 -9.56
#